data_AF-A0A8S9WGJ8-F1
#
_entry.id   AF-A0A8S9WGJ8-F1
#
_cell.length_a   1.000
_cell.length_b   1.000
_cell.length_c   1.000
_cell.angle_alpha   90.00
_cell.angle_beta   90.00
_cell.angle_gamma   90.00
#
_symmetry.space_group_name_H-M   'P 1'
#
loop_
_entity.id
_entity.type
_entity.pdbx_description
1 polymer ?
#
loop_
_entity_poly.entity_id
_entity_poly.type
_entity_poly.pdbx_seq_one_letter_code
_entity_poly.pdbx_strand_id
1 'polypeptide(L)'
;MANNYYIDLKKFTLEKYRHELEQAEILPSRKILKEKLQERFQCLEKYGIKNLQDLILVLKTTEKTKNFAKKSGLPEDYLLILRREVNSYQPKPLNLKDFPGTKKDAIEKLATIGIKNTKQLFEKVKTQKERNELVEQTGIATNELLELVKLTDLSRVKWIGPIFARIFLDTGTDTVEKLSKSIAENLFKKLVEINIEKGYTKGKFTVKDVQLCINIAKEVPKAIKY
;
A
#
# COMPACT_ATOMS: atom_id res chain seq x y z
N MET A 1 -16.64 11.90 5.12
CA MET A 1 -16.12 11.52 3.78
C MET A 1 -15.65 10.08 3.83
N ALA A 2 -15.94 9.26 2.80
CA ALA A 2 -15.38 7.90 2.74
C ALA A 2 -13.85 7.97 2.70
N ASN A 3 -13.16 7.19 3.55
CA ASN A 3 -11.70 7.14 3.56
C ASN A 3 -11.20 6.45 2.28
N ASN A 4 -10.88 7.24 1.26
CA ASN A 4 -10.39 6.78 -0.04
C ASN A 4 -8.85 6.76 -0.14
N TYR A 5 -8.15 6.88 0.99
CA TYR A 5 -6.70 6.70 1.05
C TYR A 5 -6.31 5.23 0.84
N TYR A 6 -7.09 4.30 1.41
CA TYR A 6 -6.84 2.86 1.35
C TYR A 6 -7.78 2.13 0.39
N ILE A 7 -7.41 0.88 0.09
CA ILE A 7 -8.31 -0.10 -0.52
C ILE A 7 -9.56 -0.27 0.35
N ASP A 8 -10.71 -0.38 -0.28
CA ASP A 8 -11.97 -0.66 0.40
C ASP A 8 -12.04 -2.14 0.81
N LEU A 9 -11.58 -2.43 2.03
CA LEU A 9 -11.54 -3.79 2.56
C LEU A 9 -12.91 -4.45 2.72
N LYS A 10 -14.00 -3.67 2.73
CA LYS A 10 -15.37 -4.24 2.75
C LYS A 10 -15.73 -4.85 1.40
N LYS A 11 -15.22 -4.28 0.31
CA LYS A 11 -15.40 -4.79 -1.06
C LYS A 11 -14.44 -5.93 -1.40
N PHE A 12 -13.39 -6.10 -0.61
CA PHE A 12 -12.42 -7.17 -0.79
C PHE A 12 -12.92 -8.45 -0.10
N THR A 13 -13.65 -9.29 -0.84
CA THR A 13 -14.28 -10.50 -0.29
C THR A 13 -13.24 -11.51 0.19
N LEU A 14 -13.64 -12.32 1.18
CA LEU A 14 -12.80 -13.39 1.71
C LEU A 14 -12.47 -14.44 0.62
N GLU A 15 -13.43 -14.74 -0.25
CA GLU A 15 -13.23 -15.63 -1.40
C GLU A 15 -12.20 -15.08 -2.40
N LYS A 16 -12.31 -13.80 -2.77
CA LYS A 16 -11.30 -13.14 -3.61
C LYS A 16 -9.90 -13.26 -3.00
N TYR A 17 -9.79 -13.00 -1.70
CA TYR A 17 -8.53 -13.11 -0.99
C TYR A 17 -7.99 -14.54 -0.96
N ARG A 18 -8.85 -15.55 -0.80
CA ARG A 18 -8.47 -16.97 -0.88
C ARG A 18 -7.84 -17.29 -2.24
N HIS A 19 -8.48 -16.87 -3.32
CA HIS A 19 -7.97 -17.09 -4.68
C HIS A 19 -6.65 -16.36 -4.94
N GLU A 20 -6.51 -15.12 -4.46
CA GLU A 20 -5.22 -14.43 -4.54
C GLU A 20 -4.12 -15.18 -3.78
N LEU A 21 -4.41 -15.66 -2.57
CA LEU A 21 -3.45 -16.46 -1.80
C LEU A 21 -3.09 -17.75 -2.53
N GLU A 22 -4.06 -18.46 -3.11
CA GLU A 22 -3.85 -19.70 -3.86
C GLU A 22 -2.83 -19.51 -5.00
N GLN A 23 -3.00 -18.46 -5.79
CA GLN A 23 -2.14 -18.13 -6.93
C GLN A 23 -0.82 -17.44 -6.53
N ALA A 24 -0.77 -16.79 -5.37
CA ALA A 24 0.40 -16.03 -4.94
C ALA A 24 1.59 -16.94 -4.63
N GLU A 25 2.75 -16.63 -5.18
CA GLU A 25 4.00 -17.20 -4.66
C GLU A 25 4.36 -16.48 -3.36
N ILE A 26 4.43 -17.24 -2.27
CA ILE A 26 4.60 -16.67 -0.93
C ILE A 26 5.96 -17.04 -0.34
N LEU A 27 6.54 -16.07 0.38
CA LEU A 27 7.80 -16.26 1.10
C LEU A 27 7.72 -17.47 2.04
N PRO A 28 8.85 -18.15 2.32
CA PRO A 28 8.88 -19.31 3.22
C PRO A 28 8.19 -19.06 4.56
N SER A 29 8.41 -17.89 5.17
CA SER A 29 7.81 -17.49 6.45
C SER A 29 6.28 -17.29 6.41
N ARG A 30 5.68 -17.28 5.21
CA ARG A 30 4.25 -17.12 5.00
C ARG A 30 3.57 -18.40 4.52
N LYS A 31 4.33 -19.47 4.24
CA LYS A 31 3.81 -20.73 3.67
C LYS A 31 2.63 -21.31 4.44
N ILE A 32 2.60 -21.13 5.77
CA ILE A 32 1.48 -21.53 6.62
C ILE A 32 0.12 -21.00 6.14
N LEU A 33 0.09 -19.86 5.43
CA LEU A 33 -1.15 -19.29 4.90
C LEU A 33 -1.82 -20.17 3.84
N LYS A 34 -1.06 -21.04 3.16
CA LYS A 34 -1.56 -21.96 2.12
C LYS A 34 -1.95 -23.33 2.65
N GLU A 35 -1.58 -23.69 3.87
CA GLU A 35 -1.92 -24.99 4.43
C GLU A 35 -3.42 -25.07 4.71
N LYS A 36 -4.06 -26.15 4.25
CA LYS A 36 -5.51 -26.38 4.45
C LYS A 36 -6.33 -25.15 4.07
N LEU A 37 -5.94 -24.48 2.98
CA LEU A 37 -6.45 -23.15 2.61
C LEU A 37 -7.98 -23.17 2.51
N GLN A 38 -8.54 -24.18 1.87
CA GLN A 38 -9.98 -24.33 1.70
C GLN A 38 -10.70 -24.50 3.04
N GLU A 39 -10.25 -25.45 3.88
CA GLU A 39 -10.89 -25.77 5.15
C GLU A 39 -10.78 -24.61 6.15
N ARG A 40 -9.62 -23.93 6.17
CA ARG A 40 -9.41 -22.77 7.06
C ARG A 40 -10.30 -21.60 6.65
N PHE A 41 -10.44 -21.33 5.35
CA PHE A 41 -11.32 -20.25 4.88
C PHE A 41 -12.80 -20.58 5.09
N GLN A 42 -13.23 -21.83 4.88
CA GLN A 42 -14.57 -22.28 5.25
C GLN A 42 -14.85 -22.11 6.75
N CYS A 43 -13.85 -22.34 7.62
CA CYS A 43 -13.97 -22.06 9.04
C CYS A 43 -14.19 -20.56 9.30
N LEU A 44 -13.40 -19.68 8.68
CA LEU A 44 -13.58 -18.22 8.79
C LEU A 44 -15.01 -17.80 8.37
N GLU A 45 -15.52 -18.33 7.27
CA GLU A 45 -16.87 -18.05 6.75
C GLU A 45 -17.98 -18.49 7.71
N LYS A 46 -17.83 -19.67 8.36
CA LYS A 46 -18.77 -20.15 9.40
C LYS A 46 -18.88 -19.19 10.59
N TYR A 47 -17.83 -18.40 10.86
CA TYR A 47 -17.82 -17.35 11.86
C TYR A 47 -18.32 -15.98 11.34
N GLY A 48 -18.91 -15.94 10.15
CA GLY A 48 -19.51 -14.74 9.57
C GLY A 48 -18.50 -13.75 8.99
N ILE A 49 -17.25 -14.15 8.79
CA ILE A 49 -16.22 -13.30 8.17
C ILE A 49 -16.44 -13.32 6.66
N LYS A 50 -16.81 -12.17 6.06
CA LYS A 50 -17.17 -12.08 4.64
C LYS A 50 -16.11 -11.38 3.79
N ASN A 51 -15.29 -10.54 4.40
CA ASN A 51 -14.31 -9.70 3.71
C ASN A 51 -13.09 -9.40 4.60
N LEU A 52 -12.11 -8.70 4.04
CA LEU A 52 -10.89 -8.34 4.77
C LEU A 52 -11.14 -7.40 5.96
N GLN A 53 -12.18 -6.56 5.90
CA GLN A 53 -12.54 -5.68 7.02
C GLN A 53 -12.99 -6.49 8.24
N ASP A 54 -13.82 -7.51 8.05
CA ASP A 54 -14.26 -8.42 9.12
C ASP A 54 -13.05 -9.16 9.72
N LEU A 55 -12.16 -9.66 8.87
CA LEU A 55 -10.97 -10.39 9.28
C LEU A 55 -10.01 -9.51 10.11
N ILE A 56 -9.80 -8.25 9.73
CA ILE A 56 -9.03 -7.29 10.53
C ILE A 56 -9.68 -7.03 11.89
N LEU A 57 -11.02 -6.92 11.95
CA LEU A 57 -11.72 -6.65 13.21
C LEU A 57 -11.65 -7.82 14.19
N VAL A 58 -11.81 -9.04 13.67
CA VAL A 58 -11.69 -10.29 14.44
C VAL A 58 -10.25 -10.50 14.92
N LEU A 59 -9.25 -10.20 14.08
CA LEU A 59 -7.84 -10.41 14.41
C LEU A 59 -7.12 -9.12 14.88
N LYS A 60 -7.85 -8.10 15.33
CA LYS A 60 -7.31 -6.74 15.57
C LYS A 60 -6.11 -6.71 16.51
N THR A 61 -6.20 -7.45 17.62
CA THR A 61 -5.17 -7.51 18.68
C THR A 61 -4.68 -8.94 18.85
N THR A 62 -3.50 -9.10 19.43
CA THR A 62 -2.94 -10.44 19.74
C THR A 62 -3.88 -11.23 20.65
N GLU A 63 -4.50 -10.55 21.61
CA GLU A 63 -5.52 -11.14 22.49
C GLU A 63 -6.76 -11.61 21.72
N LYS A 64 -7.31 -10.78 20.82
CA LYS A 64 -8.44 -11.19 19.98
C LYS A 64 -8.09 -12.34 19.05
N THR A 65 -6.87 -12.36 18.49
CA THR A 65 -6.36 -13.47 17.70
C THR A 65 -6.34 -14.77 18.51
N LYS A 66 -5.80 -14.74 19.74
CA LYS A 66 -5.78 -15.88 20.67
C LYS A 66 -7.19 -16.37 21.01
N ASN A 67 -8.09 -15.45 21.32
CA ASN A 67 -9.47 -15.79 21.66
C ASN A 67 -10.19 -16.41 20.45
N PHE A 68 -9.95 -15.89 19.25
CA PHE A 68 -10.50 -16.46 18.03
C PHE A 68 -9.90 -17.83 17.69
N ALA A 69 -8.61 -18.05 17.94
CA ALA A 69 -7.96 -19.36 17.78
C ALA A 69 -8.65 -20.41 18.67
N LYS A 70 -8.84 -20.11 19.96
CA LYS A 70 -9.55 -20.99 20.90
C LYS A 70 -10.98 -21.29 20.46
N LYS A 71 -11.70 -20.29 19.95
CA LYS A 71 -13.10 -20.45 19.51
C LYS A 71 -13.21 -21.27 18.22
N SER A 72 -12.38 -20.96 17.23
CA SER A 72 -12.47 -21.52 15.87
C SER A 72 -11.75 -22.86 15.71
N GLY A 73 -10.83 -23.20 16.62
CA GLY A 73 -9.94 -24.35 16.49
C GLY A 73 -8.84 -24.15 15.44
N LEU A 74 -8.72 -22.94 14.86
CA LEU A 74 -7.63 -22.62 13.93
C LEU A 74 -6.31 -22.42 14.69
N PRO A 75 -5.16 -22.82 14.10
CA PRO A 75 -3.85 -22.61 14.72
C PRO A 75 -3.56 -21.13 14.99
N GLU A 76 -3.09 -20.80 16.18
CA GLU A 76 -2.81 -19.40 16.58
C GLU A 76 -1.71 -18.78 15.70
N ASP A 77 -0.66 -19.53 15.40
CA ASP A 77 0.44 -19.10 14.53
C ASP A 77 -0.04 -18.77 13.12
N TYR A 78 -0.90 -19.59 12.53
CA TYR A 78 -1.58 -19.28 11.26
C TYR A 78 -2.34 -17.95 11.35
N LEU A 79 -3.15 -17.75 12.38
CA LEU A 79 -3.94 -16.54 12.56
C LEU A 79 -3.08 -15.30 12.81
N LEU A 80 -1.93 -15.44 13.48
CA LEU A 80 -0.98 -14.35 13.68
C LEU A 80 -0.30 -13.93 12.37
N ILE A 81 0.05 -14.89 11.50
CA ILE A 81 0.59 -14.58 10.16
C ILE A 81 -0.52 -13.98 9.27
N LEU A 82 -1.72 -14.54 9.31
CA LEU A 82 -2.87 -14.03 8.57
C LEU A 82 -3.18 -12.59 8.98
N ARG A 83 -3.19 -12.30 10.28
CA ARG A 83 -3.32 -10.95 10.83
C ARG A 83 -2.28 -9.99 10.25
N ARG A 84 -1.01 -10.39 10.21
CA ARG A 84 0.06 -9.54 9.66
C ARG A 84 -0.17 -9.28 8.17
N GLU A 85 -0.60 -10.29 7.44
CA GLU A 85 -0.86 -10.20 6.01
C GLU A 85 -2.03 -9.27 5.69
N VAL A 86 -3.18 -9.42 6.35
CA VAL A 86 -4.35 -8.58 6.08
C VAL A 86 -4.13 -7.12 6.48
N ASN A 87 -3.40 -6.87 7.57
CA ASN A 87 -3.05 -5.51 7.99
C ASN A 87 -2.15 -4.79 6.97
N SER A 88 -1.39 -5.53 6.16
CA SER A 88 -0.53 -4.92 5.14
C SER A 88 -1.29 -4.28 3.97
N TYR A 89 -2.58 -4.59 3.78
CA TYR A 89 -3.43 -3.92 2.78
C TYR A 89 -3.78 -2.47 3.16
N GLN A 90 -3.47 -2.04 4.38
CA GLN A 90 -3.55 -0.66 4.84
C GLN A 90 -2.17 -0.19 5.28
N PRO A 91 -1.26 0.13 4.34
CA PRO A 91 0.11 0.54 4.67
C PRO A 91 0.11 1.76 5.59
N LYS A 92 1.06 1.79 6.53
CA LYS A 92 1.22 2.94 7.41
C LYS A 92 1.56 4.18 6.57
N PRO A 93 0.97 5.35 6.85
CA PRO A 93 1.38 6.59 6.21
C PRO A 93 2.88 6.82 6.42
N LEU A 94 3.58 7.20 5.36
CA LEU A 94 5.03 7.42 5.37
C LEU A 94 5.31 8.87 5.73
N ASN A 95 6.42 9.17 6.43
CA ASN A 95 6.78 10.57 6.64
C ASN A 95 7.31 11.16 5.33
N LEU A 96 6.94 12.41 5.07
CA LEU A 96 7.36 13.09 3.83
C LEU A 96 8.89 13.24 3.74
N LYS A 97 9.57 13.34 4.89
CA LYS A 97 11.03 13.41 4.97
C LYS A 97 11.75 12.10 4.61
N ASP A 98 11.05 10.98 4.57
CA ASP A 98 11.65 9.67 4.33
C ASP A 98 11.82 9.40 2.81
N PHE A 99 11.24 10.24 1.94
CA PHE A 99 11.38 10.11 0.50
C PHE A 99 12.74 10.64 0.01
N PRO A 100 13.49 9.85 -0.78
CA PRO A 100 14.74 10.33 -1.36
C PRO A 100 14.51 11.45 -2.39
N GLY A 101 15.43 12.43 -2.39
CA GLY A 101 15.47 13.51 -3.39
C GLY A 101 14.47 14.66 -3.17
N THR A 102 13.59 14.58 -2.19
CA THR A 102 12.66 15.67 -1.86
C THR A 102 13.36 16.83 -1.15
N LYS A 103 12.96 18.07 -1.47
CA LYS A 103 13.53 19.27 -0.84
C LYS A 103 13.10 19.43 0.61
N LYS A 104 14.08 19.67 1.49
CA LYS A 104 13.85 19.87 2.93
C LYS A 104 12.96 21.08 3.22
N ASP A 105 13.18 22.20 2.53
CA ASP A 105 12.38 23.42 2.69
C ASP A 105 10.88 23.18 2.44
N ALA A 106 10.52 22.46 1.37
CA ALA A 106 9.14 22.10 1.09
C ALA A 106 8.52 21.22 2.18
N ILE A 107 9.27 20.25 2.70
CA ILE A 107 8.82 19.39 3.80
C ILE A 107 8.63 20.19 5.09
N GLU A 108 9.53 21.11 5.39
CA GLU A 108 9.46 21.98 6.57
C GLU A 108 8.23 22.91 6.50
N LYS A 109 7.99 23.54 5.34
CA LYS A 109 6.79 24.35 5.08
C LYS A 109 5.48 23.58 5.23
N LEU A 110 5.43 22.30 4.84
CA LEU A 110 4.27 21.45 5.10
C LEU A 110 4.16 21.09 6.59
N ALA A 111 5.29 20.86 7.26
CA ALA A 111 5.31 20.49 8.67
C ALA A 111 4.82 21.63 9.59
N THR A 112 5.06 22.91 9.25
CA THR A 112 4.58 24.08 10.02
C THR A 112 3.06 24.16 10.06
N ILE A 113 2.38 23.71 9.01
CA ILE A 113 0.91 23.62 8.94
C ILE A 113 0.37 22.23 9.36
N GLY A 114 1.22 21.40 9.97
CA GLY A 114 0.82 20.10 10.54
C GLY A 114 0.81 18.92 9.57
N ILE A 115 1.29 19.09 8.33
CA ILE A 115 1.37 18.03 7.31
C ILE A 115 2.76 17.39 7.35
N LYS A 116 2.85 16.18 7.93
CA LYS A 116 4.12 15.46 8.13
C LYS A 116 4.19 14.12 7.40
N ASN A 117 3.04 13.55 7.04
CA ASN A 117 2.96 12.25 6.39
C ASN A 117 2.04 12.24 5.16
N THR A 118 2.15 11.18 4.38
CA THR A 118 1.43 10.96 3.13
C THR A 118 -0.09 11.04 3.29
N LYS A 119 -0.65 10.54 4.41
CA LYS A 119 -2.11 10.58 4.63
C LYS A 119 -2.60 12.01 4.88
N GLN A 120 -1.87 12.78 5.68
CA GLN A 120 -2.20 14.18 5.93
C GLN A 120 -2.10 15.01 4.65
N LEU A 121 -1.06 14.79 3.83
CA LEU A 121 -0.92 15.50 2.56
C LEU A 121 -2.05 15.10 1.60
N PHE A 122 -2.35 13.81 1.48
CA PHE A 122 -3.40 13.28 0.62
C PHE A 122 -4.78 13.91 0.88
N GLU A 123 -5.09 14.25 2.13
CA GLU A 123 -6.35 14.89 2.49
C GLU A 123 -6.48 16.33 1.98
N LYS A 124 -5.39 16.93 1.47
CA LYS A 124 -5.28 18.34 1.05
C LYS A 124 -4.90 18.53 -0.42
N VAL A 125 -4.79 17.47 -1.22
CA VAL A 125 -4.19 17.56 -2.58
C VAL A 125 -4.92 16.75 -3.66
N LYS A 126 -6.17 16.34 -3.41
CA LYS A 126 -6.91 15.42 -4.29
C LYS A 126 -7.27 16.07 -5.62
N THR A 127 -7.40 17.39 -5.66
CA THR A 127 -7.78 18.15 -6.86
C THR A 127 -6.76 19.24 -7.18
N GLN A 128 -6.74 19.71 -8.43
CA GLN A 128 -5.88 20.82 -8.83
C GLN A 128 -6.15 22.08 -8.00
N LYS A 129 -7.41 22.34 -7.66
CA LYS A 129 -7.79 23.49 -6.82
C LYS A 129 -7.15 23.40 -5.43
N GLU A 130 -7.30 22.27 -4.74
CA GLU A 130 -6.71 22.07 -3.41
C GLU A 130 -5.17 22.16 -3.45
N ARG A 131 -4.54 21.67 -4.52
CA ARG A 131 -3.08 21.83 -4.72
C ARG A 131 -2.68 23.29 -4.88
N ASN A 132 -3.42 24.07 -5.65
CA ASN A 132 -3.15 25.51 -5.83
C ASN A 132 -3.32 26.28 -4.51
N GLU A 133 -4.39 26.00 -3.76
CA GLU A 133 -4.60 26.60 -2.44
C GLU A 133 -3.44 26.28 -1.48
N LEU A 134 -2.93 25.04 -1.52
CA LEU A 134 -1.81 24.63 -0.69
C LEU A 134 -0.49 25.30 -1.11
N VAL A 135 -0.28 25.52 -2.42
CA VAL A 135 0.87 26.29 -2.94
C VAL A 135 0.79 27.73 -2.44
N GLU A 136 -0.37 28.38 -2.56
CA GLU A 136 -0.58 29.77 -2.10
C GLU A 136 -0.35 29.90 -0.59
N GLN A 137 -0.84 28.93 0.19
CA GLN A 137 -0.68 28.92 1.64
C GLN A 137 0.78 28.72 2.09
N THR A 138 1.55 27.89 1.38
CA THR A 138 2.87 27.45 1.85
C THR A 138 4.04 28.10 1.13
N GLY A 139 3.81 28.69 -0.04
CA GLY A 139 4.87 29.19 -0.91
C GLY A 139 5.79 28.09 -1.44
N ILE A 140 5.32 26.84 -1.48
CA ILE A 140 6.04 25.71 -2.08
C ILE A 140 5.89 25.79 -3.60
N ALA A 141 6.96 25.55 -4.33
CA ALA A 141 6.90 25.54 -5.79
C ALA A 141 5.97 24.42 -6.29
N THR A 142 5.13 24.73 -7.29
CA THR A 142 4.10 23.81 -7.80
C THR A 142 4.65 22.44 -8.20
N ASN A 143 5.85 22.40 -8.78
CA ASN A 143 6.54 21.17 -9.17
C ASN A 143 6.97 20.32 -7.95
N GLU A 144 7.46 20.95 -6.89
CA GLU A 144 7.86 20.27 -5.65
C GLU A 144 6.66 19.68 -4.92
N LEU A 145 5.55 20.44 -4.86
CA LEU A 145 4.32 19.91 -4.31
C LEU A 145 3.80 18.74 -5.15
N LEU A 146 3.79 18.87 -6.48
CA LEU A 146 3.32 17.81 -7.38
C LEU A 146 4.15 16.52 -7.24
N GLU A 147 5.47 16.64 -7.04
CA GLU A 147 6.34 15.49 -6.73
C GLU A 147 5.90 14.80 -5.44
N LEU A 148 5.69 15.55 -4.35
CA LEU A 148 5.22 15.00 -3.08
C LEU A 148 3.83 14.36 -3.18
N VAL A 149 2.95 14.92 -4.01
CA VAL A 149 1.61 14.36 -4.30
C VAL A 149 1.74 13.01 -4.99
N LYS A 150 2.61 12.89 -6.00
CA LYS A 150 2.87 11.65 -6.74
C LYS A 150 3.51 10.56 -5.86
N LEU A 151 4.50 10.93 -5.05
CA LEU A 151 5.10 10.04 -4.05
C LEU A 151 4.07 9.56 -3.02
N THR A 152 3.21 10.48 -2.56
CA THR A 152 2.09 10.17 -1.68
C THR A 152 1.13 9.19 -2.35
N ASP A 153 0.78 9.41 -3.62
CA ASP A 153 -0.11 8.55 -4.37
C ASP A 153 0.40 7.11 -4.44
N LEU A 154 1.64 6.93 -4.90
CA LEU A 154 2.31 5.62 -5.03
C LEU A 154 2.45 4.89 -3.69
N SER A 155 2.73 5.61 -2.61
CA SER A 155 2.91 5.02 -1.27
C SER A 155 1.65 4.35 -0.68
N ARG A 156 0.49 4.56 -1.30
CA ARG A 156 -0.77 3.90 -0.90
C ARG A 156 -0.82 2.43 -1.31
N VAL A 157 0.01 2.05 -2.28
CA VAL A 157 0.12 0.66 -2.75
C VAL A 157 0.94 -0.15 -1.76
N LYS A 158 0.39 -1.28 -1.34
CA LYS A 158 1.07 -2.25 -0.48
C LYS A 158 2.44 -2.61 -1.08
N TRP A 159 3.45 -2.69 -0.21
CA TRP A 159 4.87 -2.93 -0.54
C TRP A 159 5.64 -1.77 -1.19
N ILE A 160 4.99 -0.64 -1.53
CA ILE A 160 5.68 0.56 -2.01
C ILE A 160 6.06 1.45 -0.82
N GLY A 161 7.30 1.31 -0.34
CA GLY A 161 7.91 2.21 0.64
C GLY A 161 8.50 3.50 0.00
N PRO A 162 9.14 4.39 0.78
CA PRO A 162 9.62 5.67 0.29
C PRO A 162 10.62 5.55 -0.88
N ILE A 163 11.54 4.60 -0.75
CA ILE A 163 12.55 4.32 -1.78
C ILE A 163 11.89 3.85 -3.07
N PHE A 164 11.05 2.82 -3.02
CA PHE A 164 10.38 2.32 -4.22
C PHE A 164 9.47 3.37 -4.84
N ALA A 165 8.70 4.14 -4.06
CA ALA A 165 7.90 5.24 -4.57
C ALA A 165 8.74 6.22 -5.39
N ARG A 166 9.97 6.52 -4.94
CA ARG A 166 10.90 7.35 -5.69
C ARG A 166 11.33 6.71 -7.01
N ILE A 167 11.71 5.42 -6.99
CA ILE A 167 12.11 4.71 -8.22
C ILE A 167 10.96 4.71 -9.23
N PHE A 168 9.73 4.38 -8.82
CA PHE A 168 8.54 4.40 -9.69
C PHE A 168 8.25 5.79 -10.28
N LEU A 169 8.43 6.85 -9.47
CA LEU A 169 8.30 8.23 -9.95
C LEU A 169 9.32 8.53 -11.05
N ASP A 170 10.58 8.17 -10.83
CA ASP A 170 11.67 8.44 -11.76
C ASP A 170 11.56 7.59 -13.06
N THR A 171 10.82 6.45 -13.06
CA THR A 171 10.48 5.73 -14.31
C THR A 171 9.36 6.38 -15.13
N GLY A 172 8.73 7.44 -14.60
CA GLY A 172 7.53 8.07 -15.17
C GLY A 172 6.21 7.35 -14.84
N THR A 173 6.27 6.27 -14.05
CA THR A 173 5.09 5.56 -13.51
C THR A 173 4.73 6.19 -12.16
N ASP A 174 4.38 7.47 -12.22
CA ASP A 174 4.35 8.39 -11.09
C ASP A 174 2.98 8.51 -10.39
N THR A 175 2.01 7.67 -10.74
CA THR A 175 0.67 7.66 -10.14
C THR A 175 0.18 6.23 -9.96
N VAL A 176 -0.76 6.02 -9.04
CA VAL A 176 -1.43 4.72 -8.86
C VAL A 176 -2.13 4.29 -10.15
N GLU A 177 -2.69 5.24 -10.89
CA GLU A 177 -3.36 4.95 -12.17
C GLU A 177 -2.38 4.40 -13.21
N LYS A 178 -1.24 5.07 -13.44
CA LYS A 178 -0.23 4.59 -14.39
C LYS A 178 0.33 3.23 -13.96
N LEU A 179 0.56 3.03 -12.67
CA LEU A 179 1.01 1.74 -12.14
C LEU A 179 -0.02 0.63 -12.42
N SER A 180 -1.32 0.88 -12.19
CA SER A 180 -2.39 -0.10 -12.42
C SER A 180 -2.51 -0.56 -13.88
N LYS A 181 -2.04 0.26 -14.82
CA LYS A 181 -2.06 0.02 -16.28
C LYS A 181 -0.73 -0.48 -16.84
N SER A 182 0.28 -0.65 -16.00
CA SER A 182 1.63 -1.02 -16.45
C SER A 182 1.74 -2.51 -16.79
N ILE A 183 2.71 -2.83 -17.66
CA ILE A 183 3.15 -4.20 -17.95
C ILE A 183 4.37 -4.50 -17.08
N ALA A 184 4.34 -5.58 -16.31
CA ALA A 184 5.32 -5.86 -15.27
C ALA A 184 6.74 -6.02 -15.82
N GLU A 185 6.92 -6.71 -16.95
CA GLU A 185 8.22 -6.94 -17.57
C GLU A 185 8.87 -5.62 -18.02
N ASN A 186 8.08 -4.75 -18.64
CA ASN A 186 8.56 -3.46 -19.13
C ASN A 186 8.89 -2.51 -17.97
N LEU A 187 8.03 -2.47 -16.95
CA LEU A 187 8.26 -1.63 -15.79
C LEU A 187 9.46 -2.12 -14.97
N PHE A 188 9.62 -3.44 -14.81
CA PHE A 188 10.78 -4.02 -14.14
C PHE A 188 12.10 -3.60 -14.77
N LYS A 189 12.22 -3.66 -16.10
CA LYS A 189 13.43 -3.21 -16.82
C LYS A 189 13.76 -1.76 -16.50
N LYS A 190 12.77 -0.86 -16.60
CA LYS A 190 12.93 0.56 -16.25
C LYS A 190 13.33 0.79 -14.79
N LEU A 191 12.72 0.06 -13.85
CA LEU A 191 13.05 0.15 -12.43
C LEU A 191 14.50 -0.26 -12.18
N VAL A 192 14.98 -1.32 -12.86
CA VAL A 192 16.38 -1.77 -12.77
C VAL A 192 17.33 -0.74 -13.37
N GLU A 193 17.02 -0.18 -14.55
CA GLU A 193 17.81 0.87 -15.19
C GLU A 193 17.96 2.10 -14.29
N ILE A 194 16.84 2.63 -13.76
CA ILE A 194 16.87 3.77 -12.82
C ILE A 194 17.65 3.43 -11.55
N ASN A 195 17.51 2.21 -11.03
CA ASN A 195 18.23 1.84 -9.80
C ASN A 195 19.74 1.64 -10.03
N ILE A 196 20.15 1.21 -11.23
CA ILE A 196 21.57 1.15 -11.62
C ILE A 196 22.14 2.57 -11.73
N GLU A 197 21.39 3.49 -12.34
CA GLU A 197 21.82 4.88 -12.53
C GLU A 197 21.89 5.65 -11.20
N LYS A 198 20.85 5.53 -10.37
CA LYS A 198 20.68 6.36 -9.16
C LYS A 198 21.09 5.68 -7.85
N GLY A 199 21.22 4.36 -7.83
CA GLY A 199 21.66 3.62 -6.64
C GLY A 199 20.69 3.66 -5.46
N TYR A 200 19.38 3.80 -5.69
CA TYR A 200 18.39 3.98 -4.62
C TYR A 200 18.27 2.81 -3.64
N THR A 201 18.44 1.57 -4.11
CA THR A 201 18.36 0.37 -3.27
C THR A 201 19.39 -0.68 -3.64
N LYS A 202 19.89 -1.38 -2.62
CA LYS A 202 20.66 -2.64 -2.75
C LYS A 202 19.77 -3.88 -2.70
N GLY A 203 18.47 -3.69 -2.43
CA GLY A 203 17.50 -4.76 -2.35
C GLY A 203 17.27 -5.41 -3.71
N LYS A 204 17.22 -6.74 -3.72
CA LYS A 204 16.81 -7.50 -4.90
C LYS A 204 15.29 -7.47 -4.99
N PHE A 205 14.78 -7.13 -6.17
CA PHE A 205 13.36 -7.27 -6.53
C PHE A 205 13.26 -7.96 -7.88
N THR A 206 12.10 -8.52 -8.15
CA THR A 206 11.82 -9.35 -9.33
C THR A 206 10.64 -8.80 -10.11
N VAL A 207 10.43 -9.29 -11.33
CA VAL A 207 9.22 -8.99 -12.13
C VAL A 207 7.94 -9.33 -11.35
N LYS A 208 7.96 -10.39 -10.54
CA LYS A 208 6.82 -10.82 -9.72
C LYS A 208 6.48 -9.79 -8.64
N ASP A 209 7.49 -9.19 -7.99
CA ASP A 209 7.27 -8.12 -7.01
C ASP A 209 6.61 -6.89 -7.65
N VAL A 210 7.00 -6.56 -8.88
CA VAL A 210 6.38 -5.49 -9.67
C VAL A 210 4.93 -5.85 -10.04
N GLN A 211 4.68 -7.09 -10.49
CA GLN A 211 3.34 -7.55 -10.81
C GLN A 211 2.41 -7.51 -9.60
N LEU A 212 2.91 -7.86 -8.42
CA LEU A 212 2.21 -7.76 -7.15
C LEU A 212 1.83 -6.30 -6.84
N CYS A 213 2.74 -5.34 -7.02
CA CYS A 213 2.43 -3.92 -6.88
C CYS A 213 1.36 -3.44 -7.87
N ILE A 214 1.44 -3.88 -9.13
CA ILE A 214 0.43 -3.56 -10.17
C ILE A 214 -0.95 -4.10 -9.78
N ASN A 215 -1.03 -5.35 -9.29
CA ASN A 215 -2.29 -5.96 -8.86
C ASN A 215 -2.92 -5.18 -7.71
N ILE A 216 -2.13 -4.79 -6.71
CA ILE A 216 -2.62 -3.96 -5.61
C ILE A 216 -3.04 -2.57 -6.12
N ALA A 217 -2.29 -1.95 -7.03
CA ALA A 217 -2.62 -0.65 -7.58
C ALA A 217 -3.99 -0.62 -8.30
N LYS A 218 -4.43 -1.76 -8.87
CA LYS A 218 -5.78 -1.89 -9.46
C LYS A 218 -6.90 -1.78 -8.41
N GLU A 219 -6.61 -2.15 -7.16
CA GLU A 219 -7.57 -2.12 -6.04
C GLU A 219 -7.54 -0.80 -5.27
N VAL A 220 -6.47 0.00 -5.41
CA VAL A 220 -6.33 1.29 -4.72
C VAL A 220 -7.24 2.34 -5.41
N PRO A 221 -8.06 3.09 -4.65
CA PRO A 221 -8.91 4.13 -5.23
C PRO A 221 -8.10 5.22 -5.94
N LYS A 222 -8.50 5.55 -7.18
CA LYS A 222 -7.97 6.67 -7.99
C LYS A 222 -8.55 7.99 -7.50
N ALA A 223 -8.16 8.36 -6.29
CA ALA A 223 -8.75 9.46 -5.53
C ALA A 223 -8.15 10.83 -5.87
N ILE A 224 -6.89 10.87 -6.33
CA ILE A 224 -6.23 12.08 -6.78
C ILE A 224 -6.56 12.29 -8.25
N LYS A 225 -7.04 13.49 -8.59
CA LYS A 225 -7.29 13.96 -9.95
C LYS A 225 -6.08 14.79 -10.38
N TYR A 226 -5.34 14.28 -11.36
CA TYR A 226 -4.19 14.95 -11.96
C TYR A 226 -4.64 15.90 -13.06
#